data_AF-A0AAD5SP90-F1
#
_entry.id   AF-A0AAD5SP90-F1
#
_cell.length_a   1.000
_cell.length_b   1.000
_cell.length_c   1.000
_cell.angle_alpha   90.00
_cell.angle_beta   90.00
_cell.angle_gamma   90.00
#
_symmetry.space_group_name_H-M   'P 1'
#
loop_
_entity.id
_entity.type
_entity.pdbx_description
1 polymer ?
#
loop_
_entity_poly.entity_id
_entity_poly.type
_entity_poly.pdbx_seq_one_letter_code
_entity_poly.pdbx_strand_id
1 'polypeptide(L)'
;MRSPVAAVVVAGSAWLLSGVLVSAGGAPSQSNYCKPGQLCWPALHAWSTLNATIGGQLIEVTPVAKPCYVDPTGVGCEIVEEG
;
A
#
# COMPACT_ATOMS: atom_id res chain seq x y z
N MET A 1 -27.37 -16.96 -10.47
CA MET A 1 -26.76 -18.25 -10.07
C MET A 1 -26.35 -18.09 -8.61
N ARG A 2 -27.29 -18.19 -7.65
CA ARG A 2 -27.66 -19.37 -6.83
C ARG A 2 -26.50 -19.98 -6.05
N SER A 3 -26.30 -19.56 -4.78
CA SER A 3 -26.23 -20.44 -3.59
C SER A 3 -26.06 -19.62 -2.29
N PRO A 4 -26.36 -20.15 -1.09
CA PRO A 4 -27.53 -19.72 -0.33
C PRO A 4 -27.16 -18.97 0.95
N VAL A 5 -28.01 -18.00 1.31
CA VAL A 5 -28.05 -17.43 2.67
C VAL A 5 -28.41 -18.58 3.61
N ALA A 6 -27.44 -19.01 4.42
CA ALA A 6 -27.63 -20.05 5.43
C ALA A 6 -28.53 -19.48 6.54
N ALA A 7 -29.84 -19.74 6.43
CA ALA A 7 -30.75 -19.63 7.55
C ALA A 7 -30.42 -20.75 8.54
N VAL A 8 -29.70 -20.42 9.60
CA VAL A 8 -29.50 -21.35 10.72
C VAL A 8 -30.71 -21.23 11.64
N VAL A 9 -31.59 -22.22 11.54
CA VAL A 9 -32.70 -22.46 12.47
C VAL A 9 -32.13 -23.09 13.73
N VAL A 10 -32.37 -22.52 14.92
CA VAL A 10 -32.11 -23.23 16.18
C VAL A 10 -33.44 -23.40 16.92
N ALA A 11 -33.95 -24.63 16.85
CA ALA A 11 -35.06 -25.12 17.65
C ALA A 11 -34.65 -25.21 19.13
N GLY A 12 -35.62 -25.00 20.03
CA GLY A 12 -35.38 -24.74 21.45
C GLY A 12 -34.92 -25.91 22.32
N SER A 13 -34.76 -25.55 23.60
CA SER A 13 -34.55 -26.36 24.82
C SER A 13 -33.10 -26.52 25.30
N ALA A 14 -32.77 -25.66 26.27
CA ALA A 14 -31.87 -25.84 27.42
C ALA A 14 -30.85 -26.99 27.36
N TRP A 15 -29.56 -26.66 27.30
CA TRP A 15 -28.47 -27.14 28.19
C TRP A 15 -27.20 -26.32 27.91
N LEU A 16 -26.64 -25.77 29.00
CA LEU A 16 -25.25 -25.35 29.22
C LEU A 16 -24.72 -24.13 28.45
N LEU A 17 -24.24 -23.18 29.23
CA LEU A 17 -23.52 -21.95 28.85
C LEU A 17 -22.21 -22.28 28.11
N SER A 18 -22.28 -22.67 26.84
CA SER A 18 -21.11 -22.61 25.95
C SER A 18 -21.08 -21.21 25.34
N GLY A 19 -20.40 -20.30 26.02
CA GLY A 19 -20.12 -18.96 25.51
C GLY A 19 -19.37 -19.07 24.20
N VAL A 20 -20.03 -18.75 23.09
CA VAL A 20 -19.36 -18.58 21.80
C VAL A 20 -18.51 -17.32 21.89
N LEU A 21 -17.19 -17.50 22.00
CA LEU A 21 -16.25 -16.40 21.85
C LEU A 21 -16.24 -15.99 20.38
N VAL A 22 -17.00 -14.96 20.03
CA VAL A 22 -16.86 -14.28 18.73
C VAL A 22 -15.52 -13.55 18.75
N SER A 23 -14.53 -14.13 18.09
CA SER A 23 -13.28 -13.43 17.78
C SER A 23 -13.61 -12.32 16.79
N ALA A 24 -13.77 -11.09 17.27
CA ALA A 24 -13.67 -9.92 16.41
C ALA A 24 -12.20 -9.84 15.96
N GLY A 25 -11.86 -10.56 14.89
CA GLY A 25 -10.58 -10.38 14.21
C GLY A 25 -10.51 -8.94 13.78
N GLY A 26 -9.67 -8.14 14.46
CA GLY A 26 -9.43 -6.76 14.07
C GLY A 26 -9.04 -6.75 12.60
N ALA A 27 -9.80 -6.05 11.76
CA ALA A 27 -9.43 -5.86 10.38
C ALA A 27 -8.00 -5.32 10.36
N PRO A 28 -7.10 -5.88 9.53
CA PRO A 28 -5.76 -5.32 9.41
C PRO A 28 -5.91 -3.84 9.12
N SER A 29 -5.19 -2.99 9.88
CA SER A 29 -5.18 -1.55 9.66
C SER A 29 -4.75 -1.31 8.21
N GLN A 30 -5.73 -1.09 7.34
CA GLN A 30 -5.46 -0.73 5.97
C GLN A 30 -4.80 0.64 6.04
N SER A 31 -3.55 0.72 5.60
CA SER A 31 -2.89 1.99 5.41
C SER A 31 -3.78 2.86 4.52
N ASN A 32 -4.17 4.05 5.00
CA ASN A 32 -5.03 4.99 4.26
C ASN A 32 -4.36 5.56 2.98
N TYR A 33 -3.17 5.09 2.63
CA TYR A 33 -2.41 5.52 1.47
C TYR A 33 -1.73 4.31 0.82
N CYS A 34 -1.57 4.40 -0.51
CA CYS A 34 -0.87 3.41 -1.32
C CYS A 34 0.64 3.61 -1.25
N LYS A 35 1.39 2.54 -1.47
CA LYS A 35 2.86 2.56 -1.63
C LYS A 35 3.24 2.10 -3.04
N PRO A 36 4.42 2.49 -3.55
CA PRO A 36 4.94 1.95 -4.81
C PRO A 36 4.87 0.41 -4.83
N GLY A 37 4.41 -0.15 -5.95
CA GLY A 37 4.25 -1.60 -6.14
C GLY A 37 2.92 -2.20 -5.65
N GLN A 38 2.08 -1.45 -4.93
CA GLN A 38 0.72 -1.89 -4.58
C GLN A 38 -0.24 -1.71 -5.76
N LEU A 39 -1.28 -2.55 -5.87
CA LEU A 39 -2.29 -2.46 -6.93
C LEU A 39 -3.02 -1.11 -6.98
N CYS A 40 -3.16 -0.45 -5.83
CA CYS A 40 -3.79 0.87 -5.74
C CYS A 40 -2.83 2.04 -6.03
N TRP A 41 -1.55 1.76 -6.28
CA TRP A 41 -0.58 2.77 -6.68
C TRP A 41 -0.91 3.30 -8.08
N PRO A 42 -0.83 4.61 -8.34
CA PRO A 42 -1.17 5.15 -9.65
C PRO A 42 -0.25 4.60 -10.74
N ALA A 43 -0.85 4.26 -11.89
CA ALA A 43 -0.11 3.91 -13.10
C ALA A 43 0.63 5.12 -13.67
N LEU A 44 1.62 4.89 -14.55
CA LEU A 44 2.44 5.94 -15.16
C LEU A 44 1.62 7.05 -15.84
N HIS A 45 0.51 6.70 -16.50
CA HIS A 45 -0.35 7.70 -17.14
C HIS A 45 -1.01 8.66 -16.13
N ALA A 46 -1.38 8.19 -14.94
CA ALA A 46 -1.95 9.06 -13.90
C ALA A 46 -0.91 10.07 -13.39
N TRP A 47 0.35 9.65 -13.25
CA TRP A 47 1.46 10.55 -12.92
C TRP A 47 1.75 11.55 -14.03
N SER A 48 1.69 11.13 -15.30
CA SER A 48 1.84 12.03 -16.45
C SER A 48 0.73 13.09 -16.51
N THR A 49 -0.52 12.69 -16.26
CA THR A 49 -1.65 13.62 -16.18
C THR A 49 -1.46 14.62 -15.03
N LEU A 50 -1.08 14.17 -13.84
CA LEU A 50 -0.74 15.06 -12.73
C LEU A 50 0.38 16.04 -13.10
N ASN A 51 1.44 15.55 -13.74
CA ASN A 51 2.55 16.40 -14.16
C ASN A 51 2.07 17.51 -15.10
N ALA A 52 1.19 17.19 -16.04
CA ALA A 52 0.59 18.17 -16.94
C ALA A 52 -0.28 19.19 -16.18
N THR A 53 -1.05 18.78 -15.17
CA THR A 53 -1.92 19.70 -14.41
C THR A 53 -1.15 20.70 -13.55
N ILE A 54 0.06 20.35 -13.13
CA ILE A 54 0.95 21.23 -12.34
C ILE A 54 2.04 21.91 -13.18
N GLY A 55 1.87 21.96 -14.50
CA GLY A 55 2.78 22.68 -15.40
C GLY A 55 4.16 22.04 -15.59
N GLY A 56 4.26 20.72 -15.47
CA GLY A 56 5.51 19.99 -15.70
C GLY A 56 6.43 19.91 -14.49
N GLN A 57 5.94 20.23 -13.29
CA GLN A 57 6.75 20.33 -12.07
C GLN A 57 6.80 19.06 -11.20
N LEU A 58 6.27 17.93 -11.68
CA LEU A 58 6.37 16.66 -10.96
C LEU A 58 7.76 16.05 -11.18
N ILE A 59 8.48 15.79 -10.09
CA ILE A 59 9.84 15.23 -10.13
C ILE A 59 9.80 13.79 -9.56
N GLU A 60 10.31 12.84 -10.33
CA GLU A 60 10.61 11.50 -9.82
C GLU A 60 11.86 11.56 -8.94
N VAL A 61 11.68 11.28 -7.65
CA VAL A 61 12.77 11.40 -6.68
C VAL A 61 13.82 10.33 -6.92
N THR A 62 15.05 10.78 -7.14
CA THR A 62 16.24 9.94 -7.19
C THR A 62 17.14 10.29 -6.01
N PRO A 63 17.74 9.30 -5.29
CA PRO A 63 18.66 9.60 -4.20
C PRO A 63 19.85 10.44 -4.68
N VAL A 64 20.21 11.48 -3.91
CA VAL A 64 21.36 12.35 -4.25
C VAL A 64 22.66 11.55 -4.34
N ALA A 65 22.84 10.56 -3.46
CA ALA A 65 24.01 9.67 -3.45
C ALA A 65 23.97 8.54 -4.49
N LYS A 66 22.96 8.47 -5.37
CA LYS A 66 22.92 7.47 -6.46
C LYS A 66 24.24 7.33 -7.24
N PRO A 67 24.94 8.41 -7.66
CA PRO A 67 26.22 8.26 -8.38
C PRO A 67 27.28 7.50 -7.57
N CYS A 68 27.35 7.65 -6.25
CA CYS A 68 28.28 6.89 -5.40
C CYS A 68 28.05 5.37 -5.41
N TYR A 69 26.80 4.93 -5.62
CA TYR A 69 26.50 3.49 -5.76
C TYR A 69 26.76 2.96 -7.17
N VAL A 70 26.86 3.84 -8.17
CA VAL A 70 27.19 3.47 -9.55
C VAL A 70 28.71 3.42 -9.74
N ASP A 71 29.40 4.46 -9.30
CA ASP A 71 30.86 4.56 -9.30
C ASP A 71 31.32 5.33 -8.04
N PRO A 72 31.82 4.63 -7.02
CA PRO A 72 32.30 5.24 -5.78
C PRO A 72 33.49 6.20 -5.97
N THR A 73 34.23 6.08 -7.08
CA THR A 73 35.39 6.92 -7.40
C THR A 73 35.12 7.92 -8.52
N GLY A 74 33.88 7.96 -9.00
CA GLY A 74 33.47 8.80 -10.11
C GLY A 74 33.23 10.24 -9.69
N VAL A 75 33.39 11.16 -10.65
CA VAL A 75 33.17 12.61 -10.43
C VAL A 75 31.78 12.94 -9.86
N GLY A 76 30.78 12.12 -10.15
CA GLY A 76 29.44 12.31 -9.60
C GLY A 76 29.32 12.00 -8.11
N CYS A 77 30.17 11.13 -7.57
CA CYS A 77 30.21 10.86 -6.13
C CYS A 77 30.98 11.96 -5.40
N GLU A 78 32.14 12.37 -5.94
CA GLU A 78 32.95 13.48 -5.42
C GLU A 78 32.09 14.74 -5.18
N ILE A 79 31.30 15.17 -6.18
CA ILE A 79 30.43 16.35 -6.06
C ILE A 79 29.41 16.23 -4.91
N VAL A 80 28.93 15.02 -4.62
CA VAL A 80 27.95 14.79 -3.55
C VAL A 80 28.61 14.79 -2.18
N GLU A 81 29.85 14.35 -2.08
CA GLU A 81 30.62 14.34 -0.82
C GLU A 81 31.16 15.72 -0.45
N GLU A 82 31.32 16.62 -1.41
CA GLU A 82 31.76 18.01 -1.22
C GLU A 82 30.64 18.98 -0.76
N GLY A 83 29.37 18.55 -0.80
CA GLY A 83 28.17 19.37 -0.53
C GLY A 83 27.69 19.33 0.92
#